data_AF-A0A376C310-F1
#
_entry.id   AF-A0A376C310-F1
#
_cell.length_a   1.000
_cell.length_b   1.000
_cell.length_c   1.000
_cell.angle_alpha   90.00
_cell.angle_beta   90.00
_cell.angle_gamma   90.00
#
_symmetry.space_group_name_H-M   'P 1'
#
loop_
_entity.id
_entity.type
_entity.pdbx_description
1 polymer ?
#
loop_
_entity_poly.entity_id
_entity_poly.type
_entity_poly.pdbx_seq_one_letter_code
_entity_poly.pdbx_strand_id
1 'polypeptide(L)'
;MDKLIKFLDQFKYTYQVIGNSIFVSIDKTFKVEIKFDSNSTIISHKKNSWTMLGGFDNIRFGRTLIFNSIFLVIFLFLLLLEVEFISYEIKMIVIFLNIIFYSWFFYYLIKFEMFKSKVEKILFENT
;
A
#
# COMPACT_ATOMS: atom_id res chain seq x y z
N MET A 1 -6.60 15.11 -17.93
CA MET A 1 -7.54 14.77 -16.84
C MET A 1 -8.74 13.97 -17.37
N ASP A 2 -9.41 14.44 -18.41
CA ASP A 2 -10.65 13.84 -18.95
C ASP A 2 -10.54 12.37 -19.39
N LYS A 3 -9.40 11.96 -19.99
CA LYS A 3 -9.16 10.55 -20.37
C LYS A 3 -9.16 9.62 -19.16
N LEU A 4 -8.58 10.06 -18.04
CA LEU A 4 -8.54 9.29 -16.80
C LEU A 4 -9.93 9.20 -16.16
N ILE A 5 -10.68 10.30 -16.14
CA ILE A 5 -12.06 10.33 -15.63
C ILE A 5 -12.94 9.34 -16.41
N LYS A 6 -12.90 9.37 -17.75
CA LYS A 6 -13.64 8.42 -18.60
C LYS A 6 -13.29 6.96 -18.30
N PHE A 7 -12.01 6.66 -18.06
CA PHE A 7 -11.61 5.32 -17.65
C PHE A 7 -12.20 4.95 -16.28
N LEU A 8 -12.10 5.83 -15.30
CA LEU A 8 -12.62 5.57 -13.96
C LEU A 8 -14.13 5.32 -13.99
N ASP A 9 -14.88 6.08 -14.79
CA ASP A 9 -16.31 5.90 -15.01
C ASP A 9 -16.62 4.58 -15.71
N GLN A 10 -15.88 4.25 -16.79
CA GLN A 10 -16.06 3.01 -17.56
C GLN A 10 -15.93 1.77 -16.69
N PHE A 11 -14.98 1.78 -15.76
CA PHE A 11 -14.74 0.66 -14.84
C PHE A 11 -15.48 0.83 -13.49
N LYS A 12 -16.37 1.81 -13.37
CA LYS A 12 -17.18 2.09 -12.18
C LYS A 12 -16.37 2.23 -10.89
N TYR A 13 -15.18 2.83 -10.98
CA TYR A 13 -14.40 3.16 -9.78
C TYR A 13 -15.08 4.27 -8.98
N THR A 14 -15.03 4.17 -7.65
CA THR A 14 -15.45 5.27 -6.79
C THR A 14 -14.29 6.26 -6.65
N TYR A 15 -14.44 7.49 -7.11
CA TYR A 15 -13.40 8.52 -6.99
C TYR A 15 -13.95 9.89 -6.57
N GLN A 16 -13.07 10.74 -6.06
CA GLN A 16 -13.34 12.12 -5.68
C GLN A 16 -12.29 13.02 -6.29
N VAL A 17 -12.70 14.12 -6.91
CA VAL A 17 -11.81 15.15 -7.45
C VAL A 17 -11.74 16.29 -6.44
N ILE A 18 -10.54 16.63 -5.96
CA ILE A 18 -10.30 17.70 -5.01
C ILE A 18 -9.13 18.54 -5.53
N GLY A 19 -9.42 19.72 -6.07
CA GLY A 19 -8.42 20.59 -6.70
C GLY A 19 -7.71 19.87 -7.85
N ASN A 20 -6.37 19.82 -7.79
CA ASN A 20 -5.54 19.13 -8.78
C ASN A 20 -5.26 17.65 -8.44
N SER A 21 -5.97 17.08 -7.47
CA SER A 21 -5.84 15.67 -7.06
C SER A 21 -7.11 14.88 -7.36
N ILE A 22 -6.94 13.64 -7.82
CA ILE A 22 -8.01 12.64 -7.92
C ILE A 22 -7.74 11.53 -6.90
N PHE A 23 -8.70 11.30 -6.00
CA PHE A 23 -8.67 10.24 -5.02
C PHE A 23 -9.53 9.08 -5.49
N VAL A 24 -8.91 7.97 -5.87
CA VAL A 24 -9.59 6.76 -6.35
C VAL A 24 -9.64 5.73 -5.22
N SER A 25 -10.84 5.25 -4.88
CA SER A 25 -11.02 4.14 -3.93
C SER A 25 -11.00 2.84 -4.71
N ILE A 26 -9.95 2.05 -4.53
CA ILE A 26 -9.80 0.74 -5.15
C ILE A 26 -10.58 -0.31 -4.36
N ASP A 27 -10.57 -0.22 -3.02
CA ASP A 27 -11.42 -0.99 -2.10
C ASP A 27 -11.83 -0.09 -0.91
N LYS A 28 -12.70 -0.58 -0.01
CA LYS A 28 -13.14 0.15 1.20
C LYS A 28 -11.99 0.70 2.06
N THR A 29 -10.84 0.02 2.06
CA THR A 29 -9.68 0.36 2.90
C THR A 29 -8.49 0.94 2.12
N PHE A 30 -8.56 0.94 0.79
CA PHE A 30 -7.43 1.27 -0.07
C PHE A 30 -7.78 2.39 -1.06
N LYS A 31 -7.09 3.53 -0.91
CA LYS A 31 -7.24 4.70 -1.76
C LYS A 31 -5.93 5.03 -2.46
N VAL A 32 -6.02 5.57 -3.67
CA VAL A 32 -4.89 6.07 -4.45
C VAL A 32 -5.15 7.53 -4.75
N GLU A 33 -4.17 8.38 -4.47
CA GLU A 33 -4.17 9.77 -4.88
C GLU A 33 -3.34 9.93 -6.15
N ILE A 34 -3.95 10.53 -7.16
CA ILE A 34 -3.31 10.93 -8.41
C ILE A 34 -3.26 12.45 -8.38
N LYS A 35 -2.09 13.00 -8.08
CA LYS A 35 -1.87 14.44 -8.05
C LYS A 35 -1.31 14.89 -9.40
N PHE A 36 -2.00 15.82 -10.04
CA PHE A 36 -1.50 16.51 -11.21
C PHE A 36 -0.70 17.73 -10.75
N ASP A 37 0.56 17.83 -11.18
CA ASP A 37 1.39 19.01 -11.05
C ASP A 37 1.68 19.56 -12.45
N SER A 38 2.03 20.84 -12.57
CA SER A 38 2.18 21.52 -13.86
C SER A 38 3.21 20.85 -14.79
N ASN A 39 4.17 20.11 -14.24
CA ASN A 39 5.22 19.41 -14.98
C ASN A 39 5.24 17.88 -14.78
N SER A 40 4.42 17.31 -13.88
CA SER A 40 4.47 15.86 -13.62
C SER A 40 3.16 15.34 -13.00
N THR A 41 2.86 14.06 -13.25
CA THR A 41 1.78 13.36 -12.54
C THR A 41 2.39 12.50 -11.43
N ILE A 42 2.01 12.77 -10.18
CA ILE A 42 2.47 12.01 -9.01
C ILE A 42 1.34 11.07 -8.57
N ILE A 43 1.55 9.77 -8.73
CA ILE A 43 0.62 8.74 -8.26
C ILE A 43 1.13 8.20 -6.93
N SER A 44 0.34 8.34 -5.88
CA SER A 44 0.69 7.90 -4.53
C SER A 44 -0.43 7.10 -3.87
N HIS A 45 -0.08 6.04 -3.16
CA HIS A 45 -1.04 5.24 -2.39
C HIS A 45 -1.32 5.86 -1.02
N LYS A 46 -2.57 5.71 -0.55
CA LYS A 46 -3.02 6.08 0.80
C LYS A 46 -3.87 4.94 1.39
N LYS A 47 -3.41 4.33 2.49
CA LYS A 47 -4.25 3.39 3.26
C LYS A 47 -4.98 4.17 4.34
N ASN A 48 -6.29 3.96 4.47
CA ASN A 48 -6.96 4.24 5.73
C ASN A 48 -6.71 3.02 6.62
N SER A 49 -5.68 3.05 7.46
CA SER A 49 -5.47 2.03 8.50
C SER A 49 -5.57 2.65 9.88
N TRP A 50 -6.28 1.96 10.77
CA TRP A 50 -6.35 2.26 12.19
C TRP A 50 -5.06 1.78 12.86
N THR A 51 -4.30 2.68 13.49
CA THR A 51 -3.16 2.32 14.35
C THR A 51 -3.56 2.43 15.81
N MET A 52 -3.24 1.39 16.60
CA MET A 52 -3.66 1.23 18.01
C MET A 52 -3.15 2.33 18.95
N LEU A 53 -2.19 3.15 18.52
CA LEU A 53 -1.61 4.27 19.29
C LEU A 53 -1.83 5.66 18.66
N GLY A 54 -2.48 5.79 17.50
CA GLY A 54 -2.47 7.05 16.72
C GLY A 54 -3.77 7.47 16.02
N GLY A 55 -4.84 6.67 16.05
CA GLY A 55 -6.05 7.00 15.30
C GLY A 55 -5.85 6.85 13.78
N PHE A 56 -6.72 7.47 12.97
CA PHE A 56 -6.69 7.35 11.49
C PHE A 56 -5.53 8.14 10.90
N ASP A 57 -4.35 7.53 10.88
CA ASP A 57 -3.17 8.17 10.33
C ASP A 57 -2.89 7.76 8.89
N ASN A 58 -2.63 8.78 8.07
CA ASN A 58 -2.37 8.71 6.63
C ASN A 58 -0.99 8.12 6.33
N ILE A 59 -0.80 6.82 6.54
CA ILE A 59 0.52 6.19 6.38
C ILE A 59 0.71 5.67 4.95
N ARG A 60 1.80 6.07 4.31
CA ARG A 60 2.26 5.53 3.02
C ARG A 60 2.69 4.07 3.21
N PHE A 61 2.19 3.13 2.39
CA PHE A 61 2.52 1.69 2.42
C PHE A 61 4.03 1.40 2.60
N GLY A 62 4.89 2.17 1.94
CA GLY A 62 6.34 2.04 2.06
C GLY A 62 6.87 2.20 3.49
N ARG A 63 6.34 3.13 4.29
CA ARG A 63 6.81 3.33 5.68
C ARG A 63 6.39 2.18 6.59
N THR A 64 5.14 1.70 6.44
CA THR A 64 4.65 0.53 7.20
C THR A 64 5.47 -0.71 6.87
N LEU A 65 5.84 -0.91 5.60
CA LEU A 65 6.67 -2.05 5.23
C LEU A 65 8.08 -1.93 5.78
N ILE A 66 8.72 -0.77 5.68
CA ILE A 66 10.08 -0.58 6.23
C ILE A 66 10.09 -0.90 7.73
N PHE A 67 9.12 -0.39 8.48
CA PHE A 67 9.05 -0.65 9.92
C PHE A 67 8.84 -2.14 10.25
N ASN A 68 7.91 -2.82 9.56
CA ASN A 68 7.66 -4.24 9.80
C ASN A 68 8.83 -5.12 9.33
N SER A 69 9.51 -4.76 8.25
CA SER A 69 10.71 -5.47 7.77
C SER A 69 11.90 -5.30 8.70
N ILE A 70 12.09 -4.11 9.29
CA ILE A 70 13.11 -3.92 10.33
C ILE A 70 12.79 -4.81 11.55
N PHE A 71 11.53 -4.84 11.97
CA PHE A 71 11.10 -5.68 13.09
C PHE A 71 11.31 -7.17 12.80
N LEU A 72 11.00 -7.62 11.58
CA LEU A 72 11.27 -8.99 11.13
C LEU A 72 12.78 -9.32 11.20
N VAL A 73 13.64 -8.43 10.70
CA VAL A 73 15.10 -8.66 10.69
C VAL A 73 15.63 -8.76 12.12
N ILE A 74 15.21 -7.86 13.01
CA ILE A 74 15.59 -7.90 14.43
C ILE A 74 15.08 -9.19 15.08
N PHE A 75 13.84 -9.59 14.79
CA PHE A 75 13.26 -10.80 15.36
C PHE A 75 13.95 -12.07 14.85
N LEU A 76 14.22 -12.18 13.54
CA LEU A 76 14.99 -13.28 12.96
C LEU A 76 16.40 -13.35 13.55
N PHE A 77 17.02 -12.20 13.80
CA PHE A 77 18.31 -12.14 14.48
C PHE A 77 18.22 -12.68 15.92
N LEU A 78 17.19 -12.29 16.68
CA LEU A 78 16.94 -12.83 18.03
C LEU A 78 16.64 -14.34 18.01
N LEU A 79 15.97 -14.85 16.97
CA LEU A 79 15.72 -16.29 16.81
C LEU A 79 17.01 -17.07 16.55
N LEU A 80 17.93 -16.52 15.76
CA LEU A 80 19.23 -17.11 15.40
C LEU A 80 20.21 -17.14 16.58
N LEU A 81 20.08 -16.20 17.52
CA LEU A 81 20.90 -16.16 18.73
C LEU A 81 20.54 -17.26 19.76
N GLU A 82 19.66 -18.21 19.39
CA GLU A 82 19.16 -19.28 20.27
C GLU A 82 18.79 -18.78 21.66
N VAL A 83 18.21 -17.58 21.74
CA VAL A 83 17.80 -17.01 23.02
C VAL A 83 16.84 -17.99 23.68
N GLU A 84 17.30 -18.63 24.76
CA GLU A 84 16.63 -19.75 25.45
C GLU A 84 15.21 -19.42 25.93
N PHE A 85 14.85 -18.13 25.94
CA PHE A 85 13.55 -17.63 26.38
C PHE A 85 12.38 -17.87 25.41
N ILE A 86 12.61 -18.27 24.14
CA ILE A 86 11.54 -18.41 23.15
C ILE A 86 11.36 -19.87 22.75
N SER A 87 10.21 -20.45 23.13
CA SER A 87 9.85 -21.84 22.77
C SER A 87 9.64 -21.99 21.27
N TYR A 88 9.86 -23.20 20.74
CA TYR A 88 9.71 -23.53 19.32
C TYR A 88 8.32 -23.17 18.78
N GLU A 89 7.27 -23.39 19.56
CA GLU A 89 5.88 -23.09 19.21
C GLU A 89 5.68 -21.57 18.97
N ILE A 90 6.27 -20.73 19.84
CA ILE A 90 6.20 -19.28 19.69
C ILE A 90 6.93 -18.86 18.41
N LYS A 91 8.10 -19.45 18.12
CA LYS A 91 8.83 -19.19 16.87
C LYS A 91 7.95 -19.48 15.64
N MET A 92 7.28 -20.63 15.63
CA MET A 92 6.42 -21.04 14.51
C MET A 92 5.19 -20.15 14.34
N ILE A 93 4.54 -19.75 15.45
CA ILE A 93 3.41 -18.81 15.40
C ILE A 93 3.86 -17.48 14.79
N VAL A 94 5.00 -16.95 15.21
CA VAL A 94 5.50 -15.67 14.69
C VAL A 94 5.87 -15.78 13.20
N ILE A 95 6.50 -16.88 12.77
CA ILE A 95 6.77 -17.12 11.35
C ILE A 95 5.47 -17.13 10.55
N PHE A 96 4.46 -17.86 11.02
CA PHE A 96 3.16 -17.95 10.36
C PHE A 96 2.46 -16.58 10.23
N LEU A 97 2.44 -15.78 11.30
CA LEU A 97 1.87 -14.43 11.30
C LEU A 97 2.60 -13.51 10.30
N ASN A 98 3.93 -13.64 10.20
CA ASN A 98 4.71 -12.88 9.23
C ASN A 98 4.36 -13.28 7.79
N ILE A 99 4.24 -14.58 7.50
CA ILE A 99 3.82 -15.04 6.17
C ILE A 99 2.47 -14.41 5.80
N ILE A 100 1.49 -14.45 6.70
CA ILE A 100 0.17 -13.82 6.47
C ILE A 100 0.32 -12.32 6.19
N PHE A 101 1.09 -11.61 7.03
CA PHE A 101 1.29 -10.17 6.89
C PHE A 101 1.93 -9.83 5.53
N TYR A 102 2.99 -10.52 5.13
CA TYR A 102 3.67 -10.28 3.86
C TYR A 102 2.82 -10.67 2.66
N SER A 103 2.09 -11.79 2.71
CA SER A 103 1.15 -12.16 1.64
C SER A 103 0.09 -11.08 1.45
N TRP A 104 -0.47 -10.57 2.54
CA TRP A 104 -1.47 -9.49 2.48
C TRP A 104 -0.86 -8.18 1.97
N PHE A 105 0.36 -7.88 2.37
CA PHE A 105 1.09 -6.72 1.89
C PHE A 105 1.34 -6.81 0.38
N PHE A 106 1.93 -7.92 -0.11
CA PHE A 106 2.26 -8.10 -1.52
C PHE A 106 1.01 -8.07 -2.38
N TYR A 107 -0.11 -8.63 -1.91
CA TYR A 107 -1.40 -8.52 -2.57
C TYR A 107 -1.77 -7.05 -2.86
N TYR A 108 -1.69 -6.16 -1.87
CA TYR A 108 -2.01 -4.75 -2.07
C TYR A 108 -0.96 -4.01 -2.90
N LEU A 109 0.33 -4.33 -2.74
CA LEU A 109 1.39 -3.72 -3.54
C LEU A 109 1.19 -4.05 -5.01
N ILE A 110 0.95 -5.31 -5.35
CA ILE A 110 0.68 -5.74 -6.73
C ILE A 110 -0.57 -5.03 -7.26
N LYS A 111 -1.65 -4.97 -6.48
CA LYS A 111 -2.88 -4.28 -6.88
C LYS A 111 -2.64 -2.79 -7.15
N PHE A 112 -1.80 -2.15 -6.34
CA PHE A 112 -1.39 -0.76 -6.54
C PHE A 112 -0.56 -0.59 -7.81
N GLU A 113 0.50 -1.37 -7.99
CA GLU A 113 1.38 -1.27 -9.17
C GLU A 113 0.62 -1.56 -10.47
N MET A 114 -0.29 -2.54 -10.45
CA MET A 114 -1.18 -2.80 -11.59
C MET A 114 -2.10 -1.61 -11.89
N PHE A 115 -2.67 -0.97 -10.87
CA PHE A 115 -3.51 0.21 -11.05
C PHE A 115 -2.69 1.40 -11.57
N LYS A 116 -1.54 1.66 -10.96
CA LYS A 116 -0.61 2.71 -11.36
C LYS A 116 -0.18 2.55 -12.82
N SER A 117 0.25 1.35 -13.20
CA SER A 117 0.63 1.03 -14.58
C SER A 117 -0.52 1.30 -15.58
N LYS A 118 -1.77 0.94 -15.23
CA LYS A 118 -2.95 1.26 -16.06
C LYS A 118 -3.16 2.77 -16.20
N VAL A 119 -3.06 3.51 -15.11
CA VAL A 119 -3.21 4.98 -15.10
C VAL A 119 -2.12 5.64 -15.93
N GLU A 120 -0.86 5.23 -15.75
CA GLU A 120 0.28 5.73 -16.51
C GLU A 120 0.10 5.45 -18.01
N LYS A 121 -0.31 4.22 -18.37
CA LYS A 121 -0.64 3.87 -19.76
C LYS A 121 -1.68 4.82 -20.36
N ILE A 122 -2.77 5.11 -19.65
CA ILE A 122 -3.83 6.00 -20.13
C ILE A 122 -3.35 7.46 -20.29
N LEU A 123 -2.44 7.90 -19.41
CA LEU A 123 -1.93 9.27 -19.40
C LEU A 123 -0.81 9.49 -20.44
N PHE A 124 0.04 8.50 -20.69
CA PHE A 124 1.27 8.65 -21.47
C PHE A 124 1.30 7.91 -22.82
N GLU A 125 0.41 6.94 -23.07
CA GLU A 125 0.42 6.13 -24.31
C GLU A 125 -0.27 6.84 -25.50
N ASN A 126 -0.31 8.17 -25.53
CA ASN A 126 -0.80 8.98 -26.66
C ASN A 126 0.06 10.23 -26.93
N THR A 127 1.33 10.22 -26.52
CA THR A 127 2.34 11.17 -27.00
C THR A 127 3.20 10.53 -28.06
#